data_AF-A0A2H9QI87-F1
#
_entry.id   AF-A0A2H9QI87-F1
#
_cell.length_a   1.000
_cell.length_b   1.000
_cell.length_c   1.000
_cell.angle_alpha   90.00
_cell.angle_beta   90.00
_cell.angle_gamma   90.00
#
_symmetry.space_group_name_H-M   'P 1'
#
loop_
_entity.id
_entity.type
_entity.pdbx_description
1 polymer ?
#
loop_
_entity_poly.entity_id
_entity_poly.type
_entity_poly.pdbx_seq_one_letter_code
_entity_poly.pdbx_strand_id
1 'polypeptide(L)'
;MKGRPEGSIVRNRLVQMLQVLGTSYGYELYNHYREVFGNVHIRTIYYNLKKGIEKEEIIVVDVAREIGDYSWGDEVQKVYYTAGPFAKTAAPAKDLEKLKILKKKARKVEVDWAKEIKILADKLRKDIIDYKERFNVLSSQGRKILKQRIAEKHRKIKEFSNGRITGDELSRIIEGINPDTL
;
A
#
# COMPACT_ATOMS: atom_id res chain seq x y z
N MET A 1 30.58 3.86 -7.00
CA MET A 1 29.61 2.83 -7.43
C MET A 1 28.20 3.32 -7.10
N LYS A 2 27.32 3.52 -8.09
CA LYS A 2 25.88 3.72 -7.81
C LYS A 2 25.33 2.39 -7.28
N GLY A 3 24.92 2.36 -6.01
CA GLY A 3 24.34 1.17 -5.39
C GLY A 3 23.13 0.65 -6.17
N ARG A 4 22.78 -0.64 -5.98
CA ARG A 4 21.57 -1.23 -6.54
C ARG A 4 20.38 -0.31 -6.24
N PRO A 5 19.57 0.08 -7.23
CA PRO A 5 18.47 1.01 -7.01
C PRO A 5 17.59 0.51 -5.85
N GLU A 6 17.24 1.43 -4.95
CA GLU A 6 16.45 1.16 -3.76
C GLU A 6 15.00 0.86 -4.17
N GLY A 7 14.77 -0.33 -4.71
CA GLY A 7 13.48 -0.68 -5.28
C GLY A 7 13.50 -1.89 -6.20
N SER A 8 12.34 -2.52 -6.33
CA SER A 8 12.07 -3.49 -7.39
C SER A 8 11.33 -2.76 -8.50
N ILE A 9 11.83 -2.81 -9.73
CA ILE A 9 11.14 -2.21 -10.89
C ILE A 9 9.72 -2.75 -11.03
N VAL A 10 9.52 -4.04 -10.74
CA VAL A 10 8.21 -4.69 -10.76
C VAL A 10 7.29 -4.07 -9.71
N ARG A 11 7.79 -3.88 -8.48
CA ARG A 11 6.97 -3.28 -7.40
C ARG A 11 6.62 -1.84 -7.70
N ASN A 12 7.57 -1.04 -8.19
CA ASN A 12 7.33 0.35 -8.56
C ASN A 12 6.24 0.44 -9.64
N ARG A 13 6.30 -0.43 -10.66
CA ARG A 13 5.28 -0.53 -11.69
C ARG A 13 3.93 -0.95 -11.13
N LEU A 14 3.87 -1.95 -10.25
CA LEU A 14 2.61 -2.36 -9.59
C LEU A 14 1.96 -1.23 -8.80
N VAL A 15 2.76 -0.45 -8.06
CA VAL A 15 2.27 0.74 -7.36
C VAL A 15 1.69 1.77 -8.33
N GLN A 16 2.39 2.06 -9.44
CA GLN A 16 1.90 2.99 -10.45
C GLN A 16 0.61 2.48 -11.14
N MET A 17 0.53 1.17 -11.41
CA MET A 17 -0.69 0.55 -11.95
C MET A 17 -1.86 0.75 -10.98
N LEU A 18 -1.66 0.51 -9.68
CA LEU A 18 -2.69 0.71 -8.66
C LEU A 18 -3.10 2.18 -8.51
N GLN A 19 -2.16 3.12 -8.63
CA GLN A 19 -2.47 4.56 -8.67
C GLN A 19 -3.38 4.93 -9.86
N VAL A 20 -3.20 4.28 -11.02
CA VAL A 20 -4.02 4.54 -12.21
C VAL A 20 -5.38 3.83 -12.13
N LEU A 21 -5.38 2.54 -11.77
CA LEU A 21 -6.57 1.68 -11.75
C LEU A 21 -7.50 2.01 -10.56
N GLY A 22 -6.93 2.43 -9.43
CA GLY A 22 -7.62 2.61 -8.16
C GLY A 22 -7.56 1.32 -7.33
N THR A 23 -8.24 0.27 -7.78
CA THR A 23 -8.24 -1.05 -7.14
C THR A 23 -8.02 -2.14 -8.17
N SER A 24 -7.34 -3.22 -7.80
CA SER A 24 -7.18 -4.42 -8.64
C SER A 24 -6.74 -5.62 -7.80
N TYR A 25 -6.93 -6.85 -8.30
CA TYR A 25 -6.50 -8.08 -7.63
C TYR A 25 -5.28 -8.71 -8.33
N GLY A 26 -4.61 -9.64 -7.64
CA GLY A 26 -3.27 -10.11 -8.03
C GLY A 26 -3.15 -10.67 -9.46
N TYR A 27 -4.14 -11.45 -9.91
CA TYR A 27 -4.14 -12.04 -11.25
C TYR A 27 -4.43 -10.99 -12.35
N GLU A 28 -5.32 -10.03 -12.09
CA GLU A 28 -5.59 -8.91 -13.01
C GLU A 28 -4.35 -8.02 -13.17
N LEU A 29 -3.69 -7.68 -12.06
CA LEU A 29 -2.42 -6.96 -12.07
C LEU A 29 -1.35 -7.70 -12.88
N TYR A 30 -1.29 -9.03 -12.77
CA TYR A 30 -0.37 -9.84 -13.57
C TYR A 30 -0.65 -9.73 -15.07
N ASN A 31 -1.91 -9.83 -15.48
CA ASN A 31 -2.29 -9.72 -16.89
C ASN A 31 -1.99 -8.33 -17.46
N HIS A 32 -2.40 -7.29 -16.74
CA HIS A 32 -2.11 -5.90 -17.11
C HIS A 32 -0.61 -5.62 -17.15
N TYR A 33 0.16 -6.18 -16.21
CA TYR A 33 1.60 -6.01 -16.21
C TYR A 33 2.21 -6.61 -17.47
N ARG A 34 1.78 -7.82 -17.87
CA ARG A 34 2.30 -8.48 -19.08
C ARG A 34 1.97 -7.71 -20.35
N GLU A 35 0.76 -7.17 -20.43
CA GLU A 35 0.31 -6.37 -21.56
C GLU A 35 1.10 -5.06 -21.72
N VAL A 36 1.40 -4.40 -20.59
CA VAL A 36 2.04 -3.07 -20.60
C VAL A 36 3.57 -3.17 -20.61
N PHE A 37 4.15 -4.08 -19.82
CA PHE A 37 5.58 -4.11 -19.51
C PHE A 37 6.30 -5.38 -19.95
N GLY A 38 5.58 -6.33 -20.58
CA GLY A 38 6.12 -7.59 -21.05
C GLY A 38 6.21 -8.68 -19.97
N ASN A 39 6.91 -9.77 -20.31
CA ASN A 39 6.86 -11.00 -19.52
C ASN A 39 7.37 -10.84 -18.09
N VAL A 40 6.61 -11.41 -17.16
CA VAL A 40 6.94 -11.55 -15.73
C VAL A 40 6.33 -12.85 -15.24
N HIS A 41 6.92 -13.48 -14.22
CA HIS A 41 6.31 -14.66 -13.61
C HIS A 41 5.24 -14.23 -12.57
N ILE A 42 4.11 -14.93 -12.50
CA ILE A 42 3.03 -14.60 -11.57
C ILE A 42 3.48 -14.57 -10.10
N ARG A 43 4.33 -15.51 -9.68
CA ARG A 43 4.98 -15.50 -8.34
C ARG A 43 5.76 -14.22 -8.07
N THR A 44 6.39 -13.61 -9.07
CA THR A 44 7.09 -12.33 -8.93
C THR A 44 6.11 -11.20 -8.62
N ILE A 45 4.91 -11.22 -9.21
CA ILE A 45 3.85 -10.25 -8.89
C ILE A 45 3.44 -10.40 -7.41
N TYR A 46 3.05 -11.60 -6.98
CA TYR A 46 2.64 -11.84 -5.59
C TYR A 46 3.75 -11.54 -4.57
N TYR A 47 5.00 -11.86 -4.89
CA TYR A 47 6.14 -11.48 -4.04
C TYR A 47 6.23 -9.96 -3.88
N ASN A 48 6.10 -9.20 -4.98
CA ASN A 48 6.19 -7.74 -4.93
C ASN A 48 4.96 -7.08 -4.30
N LEU A 49 3.77 -7.67 -4.43
CA LEU A 49 2.57 -7.26 -3.69
C LEU A 49 2.79 -7.41 -2.19
N LYS A 50 3.24 -8.59 -1.74
CA LYS A 50 3.57 -8.85 -0.32
C LYS A 50 4.60 -7.84 0.20
N LYS A 51 5.70 -7.63 -0.54
CA LYS A 51 6.72 -6.63 -0.17
C LYS A 51 6.21 -5.20 -0.20
N GLY A 52 5.26 -4.85 -1.06
CA GLY A 52 4.61 -3.54 -1.07
C GLY A 52 3.74 -3.32 0.16
N ILE A 53 3.02 -4.36 0.61
CA ILE A 53 2.20 -4.32 1.82
C ILE A 53 3.06 -4.17 3.07
N GLU A 54 4.15 -4.93 3.17
CA GLU A 54 5.13 -4.80 4.26
C GLU A 54 5.68 -3.36 4.37
N LYS A 55 5.83 -2.68 3.23
CA LYS A 55 6.33 -1.31 3.12
C LYS A 55 5.24 -0.23 3.15
N GLU A 56 3.96 -0.61 3.26
CA GLU A 56 2.83 0.32 3.19
C GLU A 56 2.79 1.15 1.89
N GLU A 57 3.45 0.65 0.83
CA GLU A 57 3.37 1.17 -0.55
C GLU A 57 2.07 0.67 -1.22
N ILE A 58 1.52 -0.44 -0.72
CA ILE A 58 0.30 -1.09 -1.16
C ILE A 58 -0.50 -1.46 0.08
N ILE A 59 -1.84 -1.37 0.02
CA ILE A 59 -2.72 -1.87 1.09
C ILE A 59 -3.74 -2.84 0.50
N VAL A 60 -4.24 -3.76 1.33
CA VAL A 60 -5.36 -4.66 0.99
C VAL A 60 -6.64 -3.95 1.40
N VAL A 61 -7.58 -3.80 0.47
CA VAL A 61 -8.85 -3.09 0.72
C VAL A 61 -10.05 -4.02 0.82
N ASP A 62 -9.95 -5.21 0.21
CA ASP A 62 -11.03 -6.19 0.24
C ASP A 62 -10.51 -7.60 -0.03
N VAL A 63 -11.27 -8.59 0.43
CA VAL A 63 -11.06 -10.00 0.17
C VAL A 63 -12.41 -10.61 -0.21
N ALA A 64 -12.67 -10.72 -1.51
CA ALA A 64 -13.90 -11.30 -2.02
C ALA A 64 -13.73 -12.80 -2.27
N ARG A 65 -14.75 -13.59 -1.94
CA ARG A 65 -14.89 -14.95 -2.44
C ARG A 65 -15.86 -14.94 -3.60
N GLU A 66 -15.45 -15.51 -4.72
CA GLU A 66 -16.30 -15.67 -5.89
C GLU A 66 -16.51 -17.16 -6.13
N ILE A 67 -17.78 -17.58 -6.06
CA ILE A 67 -18.18 -18.93 -6.44
C ILE A 67 -18.17 -19.02 -7.96
N GLY A 68 -17.59 -20.08 -8.51
CA GLY A 68 -17.52 -20.32 -9.94
C GLY A 68 -16.89 -21.69 -10.25
N ASP A 69 -17.05 -22.13 -11.48
CA ASP A 69 -16.48 -23.40 -11.94
C ASP A 69 -15.02 -23.19 -12.39
N TYR A 70 -14.09 -23.27 -11.43
CA TYR A 70 -12.65 -23.16 -11.69
C TYR A 70 -12.02 -24.55 -11.70
N SER A 71 -10.93 -24.71 -12.47
CA SER A 71 -10.21 -25.99 -12.58
C SER A 71 -9.61 -26.54 -11.27
N TRP A 72 -9.76 -25.85 -10.14
CA TRP A 72 -9.22 -26.23 -8.83
C TRP A 72 -10.23 -26.04 -7.68
N GLY A 73 -11.51 -25.82 -7.97
CA GLY A 73 -12.54 -25.68 -6.95
C GLY A 73 -13.72 -24.83 -7.39
N ASP A 74 -14.75 -24.84 -6.56
CA ASP A 74 -16.00 -24.10 -6.72
C ASP A 74 -15.91 -22.65 -6.21
N GLU A 75 -14.82 -22.25 -5.57
CA GLU A 75 -14.58 -20.89 -5.11
C GLU A 75 -13.16 -20.39 -5.40
N VAL A 76 -13.04 -19.07 -5.62
CA VAL A 76 -11.75 -18.37 -5.67
C VAL A 76 -11.76 -17.17 -4.74
N GLN A 77 -10.67 -16.98 -4.01
CA GLN A 77 -10.45 -15.80 -3.18
C GLN A 77 -9.67 -14.74 -3.97
N LYS A 78 -10.27 -13.56 -4.15
CA LYS A 78 -9.64 -12.37 -4.73
C LYS A 78 -9.30 -11.37 -3.64
N VAL A 79 -8.01 -11.15 -3.44
CA VAL A 79 -7.49 -10.07 -2.59
C VAL A 79 -7.33 -8.82 -3.45
N TYR A 80 -8.07 -7.76 -3.12
CA TYR A 80 -8.01 -6.47 -3.81
C TYR A 80 -7.03 -5.54 -3.12
N TYR A 81 -6.26 -4.84 -3.94
CA TYR A 81 -5.20 -3.95 -3.50
C TYR A 81 -5.43 -2.53 -4.01
N THR A 82 -4.89 -1.55 -3.28
CA THR A 82 -4.72 -0.16 -3.75
C THR A 82 -3.35 0.39 -3.35
N ALA A 83 -2.99 1.56 -3.87
CA ALA A 83 -1.77 2.26 -3.49
C ALA A 83 -1.87 2.77 -2.04
N GLY A 84 -0.82 2.54 -1.25
CA GLY A 84 -0.75 2.92 0.16
C GLY A 84 -0.11 4.29 0.41
N PRO A 85 -0.03 4.73 1.69
CA PRO A 85 0.49 6.05 2.07
C PRO A 85 1.97 6.26 1.74
N PHE A 86 2.76 5.19 1.61
CA PHE A 86 4.18 5.27 1.22
C PHE A 86 4.41 5.02 -0.28
N ALA A 87 3.34 4.92 -1.07
CA ALA A 87 3.46 4.83 -2.51
C ALA A 87 4.21 6.05 -3.05
N LYS A 88 5.33 5.83 -3.74
CA LYS A 88 6.06 6.92 -4.39
C LYS A 88 5.16 7.56 -5.45
N THR A 89 4.95 8.87 -5.36
CA THR A 89 4.33 9.68 -6.40
C THR A 89 5.34 9.86 -7.54
N ALA A 90 5.47 8.85 -8.39
CA ALA A 90 6.22 8.98 -9.63
C ALA A 90 5.24 9.34 -10.75
N ALA A 91 5.69 10.19 -11.69
CA ALA A 91 4.97 10.36 -12.94
C ALA A 91 4.74 8.97 -13.55
N PRO A 92 3.50 8.64 -13.95
CA PRO A 92 3.21 7.34 -14.51
C PRO A 92 4.12 7.11 -15.72
N ALA A 93 4.71 5.91 -15.83
CA ALA A 93 5.41 5.51 -17.04
C ALA A 93 4.51 5.79 -18.25
N LYS A 94 5.06 6.32 -19.35
CA LYS A 94 4.29 6.64 -20.58
C LYS A 94 3.44 5.43 -21.05
N ASP A 95 3.93 4.22 -20.80
CA ASP A 95 3.25 2.97 -21.14
C ASP A 95 1.93 2.75 -20.37
N LEU A 96 1.72 3.41 -19.23
CA LEU A 96 0.51 3.29 -18.41
C LEU A 96 -0.72 3.97 -19.03
N GLU A 97 -0.56 4.79 -20.07
CA GLU A 97 -1.70 5.31 -20.85
C GLU A 97 -2.58 4.17 -21.38
N LYS A 98 -1.98 3.01 -21.70
CA LYS A 98 -2.70 1.80 -22.12
C LYS A 98 -3.67 1.30 -21.04
N LEU A 99 -3.38 1.52 -19.76
CA LEU A 99 -4.26 1.12 -18.66
C LEU A 99 -5.50 1.99 -18.52
N LYS A 100 -5.51 3.24 -19.04
CA LYS A 100 -6.71 4.08 -18.98
C LYS A 100 -7.86 3.47 -19.79
N ILE A 101 -7.54 2.75 -20.85
CA ILE A 101 -8.50 2.01 -21.67
C ILE A 101 -9.02 0.79 -20.89
N LEU A 102 -8.12 0.05 -20.24
CA LEU A 102 -8.46 -1.15 -19.45
C LEU A 102 -9.23 -0.82 -18.17
N LYS A 103 -9.01 0.34 -17.57
CA LYS A 103 -9.72 0.84 -16.38
C LYS A 103 -11.24 0.87 -16.55
N LYS A 104 -11.75 1.01 -17.77
CA LYS A 104 -13.20 0.98 -18.05
C LYS A 104 -13.82 -0.41 -17.83
N LYS A 105 -13.01 -1.48 -17.88
CA LYS A 105 -13.47 -2.88 -17.75
C LYS A 105 -13.22 -3.47 -16.36
N ALA A 106 -12.37 -2.85 -15.55
CA ALA A 106 -11.99 -3.38 -14.24
C ALA A 106 -13.12 -3.22 -13.21
N ARG A 107 -13.35 -4.28 -12.43
CA ARG A 107 -14.27 -4.24 -11.28
C ARG A 107 -13.66 -3.33 -10.21
N LYS A 108 -14.31 -2.20 -9.93
CA LYS A 108 -13.93 -1.34 -8.81
C LYS A 108 -14.59 -1.87 -7.55
N VAL A 109 -13.79 -1.99 -6.51
CA VAL A 109 -14.30 -2.23 -5.15
C VAL A 109 -14.41 -0.87 -4.47
N GLU A 110 -15.55 -0.63 -3.83
CA GLU A 110 -15.71 0.53 -2.97
C GLU A 110 -14.82 0.37 -1.73
N VAL A 111 -14.02 1.38 -1.43
CA VAL A 111 -13.05 1.33 -0.34
C VAL A 111 -13.61 2.10 0.85
N ASP A 112 -13.77 1.41 1.97
CA ASP A 112 -14.03 2.06 3.26
C ASP A 112 -12.75 2.72 3.77
N TRP A 113 -12.52 3.96 3.33
CA TRP A 113 -11.30 4.69 3.67
C TRP A 113 -11.17 4.98 5.17
N ALA A 114 -12.28 5.12 5.91
CA ALA A 114 -12.25 5.32 7.35
C ALA A 114 -11.68 4.08 8.05
N LYS A 115 -12.14 2.89 7.66
CA LYS A 115 -11.58 1.62 8.13
C LYS A 115 -10.10 1.48 7.77
N GLU A 116 -9.72 1.72 6.53
CA GLU A 116 -8.33 1.52 6.09
C GLU A 116 -7.36 2.50 6.77
N ILE A 117 -7.77 3.76 6.94
CA ILE A 117 -6.96 4.76 7.66
C ILE A 117 -6.87 4.40 9.15
N LYS A 118 -7.94 3.86 9.74
CA LYS A 118 -7.90 3.34 11.12
C LYS A 118 -6.90 2.20 11.28
N ILE A 119 -6.86 1.23 10.36
CA ILE A 119 -5.87 0.14 10.38
C ILE A 119 -4.44 0.68 10.34
N LEU A 120 -4.18 1.69 9.48
CA LEU A 120 -2.87 2.34 9.41
C LEU A 120 -2.50 3.07 10.70
N ALA A 121 -3.46 3.77 11.31
CA ALA A 121 -3.30 4.48 12.58
C ALA A 121 -3.04 3.52 13.74
N ASP A 122 -3.77 2.40 13.81
CA ASP A 122 -3.57 1.35 14.82
C ASP A 122 -2.20 0.69 14.69
N LYS A 123 -1.73 0.46 13.46
CA LYS A 123 -0.37 -0.02 13.21
C LYS A 123 0.67 0.99 13.69
N LEU A 124 0.47 2.29 13.48
CA LEU A 124 1.35 3.34 14.00
C LEU A 124 1.35 3.39 15.53
N ARG A 125 0.18 3.25 16.18
CA ARG A 125 0.08 3.14 17.65
C ARG A 125 0.92 1.98 18.17
N LYS A 126 0.78 0.80 17.56
CA LYS A 126 1.56 -0.38 17.90
C LYS A 126 3.06 -0.13 17.71
N ASP A 127 3.46 0.44 16.58
CA ASP A 127 4.87 0.79 16.34
C ASP A 127 5.41 1.72 17.45
N ILE A 128 4.64 2.74 17.88
CA ILE A 128 5.02 3.64 18.98
C ILE A 128 5.21 2.86 20.29
N ILE A 129 4.29 1.96 20.64
CA ILE A 129 4.37 1.15 21.87
C ILE A 129 5.62 0.25 21.83
N ASP A 130 5.78 -0.54 20.76
CA ASP A 130 6.93 -1.44 20.58
C ASP A 130 8.27 -0.68 20.62
N TYR A 131 8.27 0.58 20.18
CA TYR A 131 9.44 1.45 20.18
C TYR A 131 9.73 2.10 21.52
N LYS A 132 8.72 2.42 22.34
CA LYS A 132 8.95 2.92 23.72
C LYS A 132 9.77 1.93 24.54
N GLU A 133 9.46 0.64 24.41
CA GLU A 133 10.20 -0.43 25.10
C GLU A 133 11.69 -0.46 24.70
N ARG A 134 11.98 -0.17 23.42
CA ARG A 134 13.35 -0.18 22.88
C ARG A 134 14.07 1.15 23.01
N PHE A 135 13.36 2.24 23.29
CA PHE A 135 13.90 3.59 23.20
C PHE A 135 15.07 3.84 24.15
N ASN A 136 14.98 3.32 25.38
CA ASN A 136 15.97 3.54 26.43
C ASN A 136 17.30 2.80 26.17
N VAL A 137 17.27 1.70 25.41
CA VAL A 137 18.47 0.92 25.08
C VAL A 137 19.17 1.39 23.79
N LEU A 138 18.58 2.35 23.07
CA LEU A 138 19.15 2.90 21.84
C LEU A 138 20.12 4.06 22.12
N SER A 139 21.11 4.18 21.24
CA SER A 139 21.99 5.35 21.17
C SER A 139 21.19 6.63 20.84
N SER A 140 21.79 7.80 21.10
CA SER A 140 21.19 9.10 20.75
C SER A 140 20.78 9.18 19.27
N GLN A 141 21.63 8.68 18.37
CA GLN A 141 21.35 8.60 16.94
C GLN A 141 20.21 7.63 16.63
N GLY A 142 20.18 6.47 17.29
CA GLY A 142 19.09 5.49 17.14
C GLY A 142 17.73 6.07 17.53
N ARG A 143 17.67 6.78 18.67
CA ARG A 143 16.47 7.49 19.14
C ARG A 143 16.00 8.55 18.14
N LYS A 144 16.93 9.36 17.61
CA LYS A 144 16.64 10.39 16.60
C LYS A 144 16.01 9.79 15.34
N ILE A 145 16.61 8.71 14.80
CA ILE A 145 16.10 8.02 13.61
C ILE A 145 14.68 7.46 13.87
N LEU A 146 14.44 6.92 15.06
CA LEU A 146 13.14 6.35 15.42
C LEU A 146 12.04 7.41 15.49
N LYS A 147 12.32 8.54 16.15
CA LYS A 147 11.41 9.70 16.19
C LYS A 147 11.08 10.20 14.79
N GLN A 148 12.11 10.35 13.93
CA GLN A 148 11.92 10.75 12.54
C GLN A 148 11.02 9.77 11.78
N ARG A 149 11.20 8.46 11.98
CA ARG A 149 10.39 7.44 11.31
C ARG A 149 8.92 7.50 11.73
N ILE A 150 8.62 7.68 13.01
CA ILE A 150 7.25 7.81 13.51
C ILE A 150 6.61 9.09 13.01
N ALA A 151 7.32 10.22 13.09
CA ALA A 151 6.84 11.50 12.59
C ALA A 151 6.52 11.42 11.09
N GLU A 152 7.40 10.78 10.31
CA GLU A 152 7.19 10.58 8.88
C GLU A 152 5.97 9.71 8.60
N LYS A 153 5.80 8.60 9.33
CA LYS A 153 4.64 7.72 9.15
C LYS A 153 3.33 8.41 9.53
N HIS A 154 3.31 9.15 10.63
CA HIS A 154 2.16 9.96 11.02
C HIS A 154 1.80 11.00 9.95
N ARG A 155 2.81 11.71 9.42
CA ARG A 155 2.64 12.67 8.33
C ARG A 155 2.08 12.02 7.07
N LYS A 156 2.62 10.87 6.66
CA LYS A 156 2.17 10.12 5.48
C LYS A 156 0.73 9.64 5.60
N ILE A 157 0.31 9.20 6.78
CA ILE A 157 -1.10 8.83 7.04
C ILE A 157 -2.01 10.06 6.88
N LYS A 158 -1.63 11.21 7.44
CA LYS A 158 -2.39 12.47 7.25
C LYS A 158 -2.47 12.88 5.78
N GLU A 159 -1.33 12.94 5.09
CA GLU A 159 -1.27 13.26 3.66
C GLU A 159 -2.16 12.30 2.84
N PHE A 160 -2.12 11.00 3.15
CA PHE A 160 -2.91 9.99 2.47
C PHE A 160 -4.41 10.11 2.77
N SER A 161 -4.80 10.53 3.99
CA SER A 161 -6.21 10.71 4.35
C SER A 161 -6.90 11.87 3.64
N ASN A 162 -6.13 12.85 3.14
CA ASN A 162 -6.67 14.03 2.48
C ASN A 162 -7.53 13.66 1.26
N GLY A 163 -8.77 14.14 1.25
CA GLY A 163 -9.74 13.86 0.19
C GLY A 163 -10.32 12.44 0.20
N ARG A 164 -9.97 11.62 1.19
CA ARG A 164 -10.53 10.26 1.38
C ARG A 164 -11.51 10.17 2.55
N ILE A 165 -11.27 10.94 3.61
CA ILE A 165 -12.15 11.09 4.77
C ILE A 165 -12.22 12.56 5.19
N THR A 166 -13.17 12.90 6.06
CA THR A 166 -13.27 14.25 6.62
C THR A 166 -12.19 14.53 7.68
N GLY A 167 -11.91 15.81 7.92
CA GLY A 167 -10.96 16.24 8.96
C GLY A 167 -11.37 15.82 10.37
N ASP A 168 -12.67 15.80 10.66
CA ASP A 168 -13.21 15.37 11.95
C ASP A 168 -13.04 13.87 12.16
N GLU A 169 -13.33 13.06 11.14
CA GLU A 169 -13.08 11.61 11.17
C GLU A 169 -11.61 11.30 11.36
N LEU A 170 -10.74 11.99 10.62
CA LEU A 170 -9.30 11.84 10.78
C LEU A 170 -8.87 12.15 12.22
N SER A 171 -9.34 13.27 12.78
CA SER A 171 -9.03 13.70 14.14
C SER A 171 -9.39 12.63 15.17
N ARG A 172 -10.58 12.02 15.05
CA ARG A 172 -11.00 10.91 15.92
C ARG A 172 -10.12 9.68 15.72
N ILE A 173 -9.78 9.33 14.48
CA ILE A 173 -8.98 8.14 14.18
C ILE A 173 -7.57 8.26 14.75
N ILE A 174 -6.94 9.44 14.66
CA ILE A 174 -5.56 9.66 15.13
C ILE A 174 -5.48 10.17 16.56
N GLU A 175 -6.61 10.30 17.25
CA GLU A 175 -6.65 10.74 18.65
C GLU A 175 -5.73 9.86 19.52
N GLY A 176 -4.96 10.51 20.40
CA GLY A 176 -3.96 9.84 21.24
C GLY A 176 -2.67 9.42 20.53
N ILE A 177 -2.56 9.59 19.21
CA ILE A 177 -1.30 9.37 18.48
C ILE A 177 -0.47 10.66 18.53
N ASN A 178 0.43 10.74 19.50
CA ASN A 178 1.40 11.82 19.56
C ASN A 178 2.80 11.30 19.16
N PRO A 179 3.33 11.66 17.97
CA PRO A 179 4.63 11.20 17.49
C PRO A 179 5.80 11.67 18.37
N ASP A 180 5.60 12.69 19.20
CA ASP A 180 6.63 13.23 20.09
C ASP A 180 6.68 12.54 21.46
N THR A 181 5.78 11.58 21.75
CA THR A 181 5.73 10.87 23.04
C THR A 181 6.80 9.79 23.25
N LEU A 182 7.74 9.65 22.31
CA LEU A 182 8.92 8.78 22.46
C LEU A 182 10.05 9.42 23.27
#